data_AF-A0A4Y4CYZ9-F1
#
_entry.id   AF-A0A4Y4CYZ9-F1
#
_cell.length_a   1.000
_cell.length_b   1.000
_cell.length_c   1.000
_cell.angle_alpha   90.00
_cell.angle_beta   90.00
_cell.angle_gamma   90.00
#
_symmetry.space_group_name_H-M   'P 1'
#
loop_
_entity.id
_entity.type
_entity.pdbx_description
1 polymer ?
#
loop_
_entity_poly.entity_id
_entity_poly.type
_entity_poly.pdbx_seq_one_letter_code
_entity_poly.pdbx_strand_id
1 'polypeptide(L)'
;MKLNTLILAAAALFAAPAFAHDDATLDAMAAPHGGQLRMSGAWHLELVLAKDARGDTAAPVRVYLSDHGGKPMPVAGASGSAVLLSPAGKQSVVLAAAGDRLEGKARYAADPAMKVVVTLKFADGQTETARFEPFRAR
;
A
#
# COMPACT_ATOMS: atom_id res chain seq x y z
N MET A 1 -46.98 40.47 29.60
CA MET A 1 -45.76 39.73 30.02
C MET A 1 -46.03 38.24 29.93
N LYS A 2 -45.43 37.52 28.97
CA LYS A 2 -44.96 36.13 29.10
C LYS A 2 -43.81 35.94 28.10
N LEU A 3 -42.66 35.51 28.61
CA LEU A 3 -41.38 35.43 27.92
C LEU A 3 -41.26 34.04 27.28
N ASN A 4 -41.18 33.95 25.95
CA ASN A 4 -40.96 32.68 25.25
C ASN A 4 -39.45 32.47 25.04
N THR A 5 -38.85 31.68 25.92
CA THR A 5 -37.48 31.16 25.78
C THR A 5 -37.44 30.16 24.62
N LEU A 6 -36.77 30.50 23.52
CA LEU A 6 -36.42 29.55 22.47
C LEU A 6 -34.96 29.14 22.62
N ILE A 7 -34.81 27.82 22.68
CA ILE A 7 -33.61 27.05 23.02
C ILE A 7 -32.58 27.18 21.90
N LEU A 8 -31.35 27.53 22.28
CA LEU A 8 -30.19 27.57 21.39
C LEU A 8 -29.81 26.11 21.02
N ALA A 9 -30.04 25.70 19.78
CA ALA A 9 -29.60 24.40 19.29
C ALA A 9 -28.07 24.40 19.12
N ALA A 10 -27.37 23.70 20.01
CA ALA A 10 -25.93 23.46 19.87
C ALA A 10 -25.69 22.42 18.76
N ALA A 11 -25.36 22.89 17.56
CA ALA A 11 -24.82 22.03 16.51
C ALA A 11 -23.36 21.70 16.87
N ALA A 12 -23.16 20.60 17.61
CA ALA A 12 -21.83 20.01 17.74
C ALA A 12 -21.46 19.40 16.38
N LEU A 13 -20.63 20.10 15.62
CA LEU A 13 -19.90 19.50 14.51
C LEU A 13 -19.06 18.36 15.06
N PHE A 14 -19.46 17.12 14.78
CA PHE A 14 -18.58 15.98 14.91
C PHE A 14 -17.40 16.18 13.96
N ALA A 15 -16.30 16.70 14.47
CA ALA A 15 -15.01 16.60 13.80
C ALA A 15 -14.63 15.13 13.80
N ALA A 16 -15.00 14.41 12.73
CA ALA A 16 -14.47 13.08 12.50
C ALA A 16 -12.94 13.19 12.47
N PRO A 17 -12.21 12.41 13.27
CA PRO A 17 -10.77 12.49 13.26
C PRO A 17 -10.26 12.04 11.88
N ALA A 18 -9.49 12.91 11.24
CA ALA A 18 -8.84 12.64 9.97
C ALA A 18 -7.64 11.70 10.19
N PHE A 19 -7.91 10.42 10.47
CA PHE A 19 -6.90 9.35 10.59
C PHE A 19 -6.43 8.82 9.22
N ALA A 20 -6.37 9.65 8.18
CA ALA A 20 -6.39 9.15 6.81
C ALA A 20 -5.12 8.40 6.33
N HIS A 21 -4.05 8.26 7.13
CA HIS A 21 -2.74 7.87 6.59
C HIS A 21 -1.85 6.97 7.45
N ASP A 22 -2.32 6.42 8.58
CA ASP A 22 -1.53 5.41 9.29
C ASP A 22 -1.70 4.01 8.69
N ASP A 23 -0.73 3.13 8.96
CA ASP A 23 -0.73 1.76 8.45
C ASP A 23 -1.98 0.98 8.88
N ALA A 24 -2.52 1.24 10.08
CA ALA A 24 -3.72 0.59 10.58
C ALA A 24 -4.96 0.97 9.75
N THR A 25 -5.08 2.25 9.39
CA THR A 25 -6.15 2.75 8.53
C THR A 25 -6.01 2.18 7.12
N LEU A 26 -4.80 2.16 6.56
CA LEU A 26 -4.53 1.55 5.25
C LEU A 26 -4.75 0.03 5.25
N ASP A 27 -4.49 -0.65 6.37
CA ASP A 27 -4.80 -2.07 6.57
C ASP A 27 -6.32 -2.32 6.78
N ALA A 28 -7.12 -1.30 7.06
CA ALA A 28 -8.58 -1.43 7.09
C ALA A 28 -9.24 -1.19 5.72
N MET A 29 -8.51 -0.58 4.78
CA MET A 29 -9.01 -0.29 3.43
C MET A 29 -9.05 -1.55 2.55
N ALA A 30 -10.07 -1.63 1.70
CA ALA A 30 -10.14 -2.65 0.66
C ALA A 30 -9.11 -2.33 -0.45
N ALA A 31 -8.09 -3.17 -0.55
CA ALA A 31 -7.07 -3.05 -1.59
C ALA A 31 -7.62 -3.60 -2.93
N PRO A 32 -7.66 -2.81 -4.02
CA PRO A 32 -8.32 -3.19 -5.28
C PRO A 32 -7.82 -4.50 -5.91
N HIS A 33 -6.57 -4.88 -5.68
CA HIS A 33 -5.94 -6.06 -6.27
C HIS A 33 -5.67 -7.17 -5.22
N GLY A 34 -6.24 -7.03 -4.02
CA GLY A 34 -6.13 -8.02 -2.93
C GLY A 34 -4.79 -8.04 -2.19
N GLY A 35 -3.99 -6.97 -2.34
CA GLY A 35 -2.69 -6.77 -1.69
C GLY A 35 -2.76 -5.99 -0.38
N GLN A 36 -1.61 -5.45 0.02
CA GLN A 36 -1.48 -4.54 1.16
C GLN A 36 -1.18 -3.13 0.67
N LEU A 37 -1.93 -2.15 1.19
CA LEU A 37 -1.74 -0.73 0.90
C LEU A 37 -0.73 -0.11 1.86
N ARG A 38 0.16 0.72 1.32
CA ARG A 38 1.02 1.62 2.08
C ARG A 38 1.11 2.96 1.39
N MET A 39 1.36 4.01 2.15
CA MET A 39 1.52 5.35 1.59
C MET A 39 3.00 5.76 1.59
N SER A 40 3.42 6.44 0.53
CA SER A 40 4.70 7.13 0.47
C SER A 40 4.55 8.40 -0.37
N GLY A 41 4.78 9.57 0.25
CA GLY A 41 4.56 10.85 -0.41
C GLY A 41 3.12 10.99 -0.90
N ALA A 42 2.97 11.33 -2.18
CA ALA A 42 1.67 11.53 -2.84
C ALA A 42 0.99 10.23 -3.31
N TRP A 43 1.54 9.06 -2.98
CA TRP A 43 1.17 7.78 -3.57
C TRP A 43 0.67 6.79 -2.53
N HIS A 44 -0.39 6.08 -2.88
CA HIS A 44 -0.68 4.77 -2.31
C HIS A 44 -0.06 3.70 -3.21
N LEU A 45 0.74 2.83 -2.59
CA LEU A 45 1.34 1.66 -3.20
C LEU A 45 0.58 0.43 -2.70
N GLU A 46 0.05 -0.37 -3.63
CA GLU A 46 -0.50 -1.69 -3.31
C GLU A 46 0.50 -2.78 -3.68
N LEU A 47 1.08 -3.43 -2.67
CA LEU A 47 1.93 -4.60 -2.88
C LEU A 47 1.06 -5.87 -2.96
N VAL A 48 1.15 -6.59 -4.08
CA VAL A 48 0.47 -7.86 -4.31
C VAL A 48 1.49 -8.98 -4.47
N LEU A 49 1.42 -9.95 -3.56
CA LEU A 49 2.18 -11.20 -3.59
C LEU A 49 1.23 -12.39 -3.72
N ALA A 50 1.73 -13.49 -4.30
CA ALA A 50 1.00 -14.74 -4.39
C ALA A 50 0.87 -15.37 -2.99
N LYS A 51 -0.37 -15.57 -2.54
CA LYS A 51 -0.70 -16.10 -1.20
C LYS A 51 -0.40 -17.60 -1.05
N ASP A 52 -0.25 -18.30 -2.17
CA ASP A 52 0.05 -19.73 -2.28
C ASP A 52 1.51 -20.01 -2.65
N ALA A 53 2.37 -18.99 -2.70
CA ALA A 53 3.78 -19.16 -3.02
C ALA A 53 4.49 -20.03 -1.98
N ARG A 54 5.27 -21.02 -2.46
CA ARG A 54 5.96 -22.02 -1.62
C ARG A 54 7.47 -21.89 -1.60
N GLY A 55 8.03 -20.95 -2.35
CA GLY A 55 9.48 -20.74 -2.49
C GLY A 55 10.20 -21.70 -3.44
N ASP A 56 9.50 -22.67 -4.01
CA ASP A 56 10.01 -23.64 -4.99
C ASP A 56 10.15 -23.05 -6.40
N THR A 57 9.26 -22.13 -6.76
CA THR A 57 9.19 -21.47 -8.06
C THR A 57 9.18 -19.96 -7.90
N ALA A 58 9.58 -19.26 -8.96
CA ALA A 58 9.57 -17.80 -8.96
C ALA A 58 8.13 -17.29 -9.09
N ALA A 59 7.65 -16.58 -8.07
CA ALA A 59 6.33 -15.99 -8.00
C ALA A 59 6.39 -14.48 -8.32
N PRO A 60 5.30 -13.89 -8.84
CA PRO A 60 5.26 -12.47 -9.18
C PRO A 60 5.32 -11.59 -7.93
N VAL A 61 5.97 -10.44 -8.07
CA VAL A 61 5.95 -9.33 -7.11
C VAL A 61 5.40 -8.13 -7.86
N ARG A 62 4.23 -7.63 -7.45
CA ARG A 62 3.52 -6.56 -8.15
C ARG A 62 3.28 -5.37 -7.26
N VAL A 63 3.43 -4.18 -7.81
CA VAL A 63 3.12 -2.92 -7.14
C VAL A 63 2.22 -2.09 -8.05
N TYR A 64 1.00 -1.83 -7.59
CA TYR A 64 0.07 -0.91 -8.23
C TYR A 64 0.13 0.45 -7.54
N LEU A 65 -0.20 1.51 -8.28
CA LEU A 65 -0.18 2.88 -7.79
C LEU A 65 -1.58 3.48 -7.84
N SER A 66 -1.93 4.23 -6.80
CA SER A 66 -3.08 5.12 -6.80
C SER A 66 -2.76 6.44 -6.12
N ASP A 67 -3.57 7.46 -6.36
CA ASP A 67 -3.58 8.66 -5.54
C ASP A 67 -4.23 8.38 -4.16
N HIS A 68 -4.26 9.41 -3.30
CA HIS A 68 -4.89 9.31 -1.98
C HIS A 68 -6.40 9.06 -2.02
N GLY A 69 -7.06 9.36 -3.14
CA GLY A 69 -8.47 9.06 -3.37
C GLY A 69 -8.71 7.63 -3.89
N GLY A 70 -7.66 6.85 -4.08
CA GLY A 70 -7.73 5.49 -4.62
C GLY A 70 -7.88 5.45 -6.15
N LYS A 71 -7.71 6.58 -6.85
CA LYS A 71 -7.71 6.60 -8.31
C LYS A 71 -6.43 5.94 -8.83
N PRO A 72 -6.51 4.91 -9.70
CA PRO A 72 -5.33 4.29 -10.28
C PRO A 72 -4.46 5.29 -11.03
N MET A 73 -3.14 5.15 -10.89
CA MET A 73 -2.16 6.03 -11.50
C MET A 73 -1.23 5.25 -12.45
N PRO A 74 -0.82 5.85 -13.58
CA PRO A 74 0.04 5.18 -14.55
C PRO A 74 1.45 4.94 -14.00
N VAL A 75 2.07 3.85 -14.42
CA VAL A 75 3.46 3.47 -14.08
C VAL A 75 4.46 3.77 -15.21
N ALA A 76 4.04 4.49 -16.24
CA ALA A 76 4.89 4.81 -17.39
C ALA A 76 6.12 5.62 -16.93
N GLY A 77 7.31 5.17 -17.31
CA GLY A 77 8.57 5.79 -16.90
C GLY A 77 8.97 5.54 -15.43
N ALA A 78 8.15 4.82 -14.66
CA ALA A 78 8.50 4.38 -13.33
C ALA A 78 9.32 3.08 -13.37
N SER A 79 10.20 2.92 -12.38
CA SER A 79 10.96 1.71 -12.12
C SER A 79 11.10 1.52 -10.61
N GLY A 80 11.59 0.37 -10.17
CA GLY A 80 11.84 0.19 -8.75
C GLY A 80 12.55 -1.09 -8.38
N SER A 81 12.57 -1.36 -7.09
CA SER A 81 13.01 -2.62 -6.54
C SER A 81 12.13 -3.02 -5.35
N ALA A 82 12.01 -4.32 -5.12
CA ALA A 82 11.49 -4.86 -3.88
C ALA A 82 12.55 -5.74 -3.22
N VAL A 83 12.74 -5.54 -1.92
CA VAL A 83 13.56 -6.40 -1.07
C VAL A 83 12.63 -7.17 -0.15
N LEU A 84 12.54 -8.47 -0.35
CA LEU A 84 11.74 -9.38 0.46
C LEU A 84 12.67 -10.00 1.51
N LEU A 85 12.27 -9.90 2.78
CA LEU A 85 12.95 -10.46 3.93
C LEU A 85 12.02 -11.47 4.60
N SER A 86 12.50 -12.70 4.77
CA SER A 86 11.77 -13.79 5.42
C SER A 86 12.73 -14.60 6.29
N PRO A 87 12.23 -15.50 7.15
CA PRO A 87 13.08 -16.45 7.87
C PRO A 87 13.94 -17.33 6.95
N ALA A 88 13.46 -17.62 5.73
CA ALA A 88 14.20 -18.38 4.72
C ALA A 88 15.33 -17.56 4.04
N GLY A 89 15.35 -16.23 4.22
CA GLY A 89 16.40 -15.36 3.71
C GLY A 89 15.87 -14.12 2.99
N LYS A 90 16.81 -13.45 2.30
CA LYS A 90 16.59 -12.22 1.54
C LYS A 90 16.49 -12.50 0.04
N GLN A 91 15.55 -11.85 -0.64
CA GLN A 91 15.45 -11.78 -2.09
C GLN A 91 15.35 -10.32 -2.53
N SER A 92 16.07 -9.95 -3.58
CA SER A 92 15.96 -8.63 -4.22
C SER A 92 15.45 -8.81 -5.63
N VAL A 93 14.45 -8.03 -6.03
CA VAL A 93 13.86 -8.05 -7.36
C VAL A 93 13.80 -6.65 -7.94
N VAL A 94 14.19 -6.50 -9.19
CA VAL A 94 13.98 -5.27 -9.98
C VAL A 94 12.54 -5.28 -10.48
N LEU A 95 11.86 -4.15 -10.32
CA LEU A 95 10.50 -3.95 -10.79
C LEU A 95 10.51 -3.02 -12.00
N ALA A 96 9.85 -3.45 -13.07
CA ALA A 96 9.68 -2.67 -14.30
C ALA A 96 8.20 -2.49 -14.61
N ALA A 97 7.87 -1.43 -15.35
CA ALA A 97 6.50 -1.20 -15.81
C ALA A 97 6.01 -2.37 -16.68
N ALA A 98 4.84 -2.90 -16.34
CA ALA A 98 4.18 -4.02 -16.99
C ALA A 98 2.67 -3.75 -17.02
N GLY A 99 2.18 -3.10 -18.07
CA GLY A 99 0.79 -2.65 -18.16
C GLY A 99 0.50 -1.52 -17.16
N ASP A 100 -0.36 -1.80 -16.19
CA ASP A 100 -0.86 -0.86 -15.18
C ASP A 100 -0.10 -0.89 -13.84
N ARG A 101 0.99 -1.66 -13.77
CA ARG A 101 1.73 -1.92 -12.53
C ARG A 101 3.22 -2.05 -12.75
N LEU A 102 3.98 -2.03 -11.68
CA LEU A 102 5.37 -2.46 -11.66
C LEU A 102 5.42 -3.95 -11.29
N GLU A 103 6.15 -4.76 -12.05
CA GLU A 103 6.24 -6.21 -11.84
C GLU A 103 7.69 -6.72 -11.94
N GLY A 104 7.98 -7.73 -11.13
CA GLY A 104 9.16 -8.60 -11.24
C GLY A 104 8.83 -10.00 -10.70
N LYS A 105 9.80 -10.91 -10.68
CA LYS A 105 9.64 -12.24 -10.08
C LYS A 105 10.73 -12.55 -9.07
N ALA A 106 10.36 -13.21 -7.99
CA ALA A 106 11.29 -13.66 -6.95
C ALA A 106 10.87 -15.04 -6.43
N ARG A 107 11.81 -15.83 -5.91
CA ARG A 107 11.50 -17.10 -5.23
C ARG A 107 11.23 -16.82 -3.77
N TYR A 108 9.97 -16.87 -3.36
CA TYR A 108 9.56 -16.61 -1.97
C TYR A 108 8.43 -17.55 -1.56
N ALA A 109 8.29 -17.78 -0.26
CA ALA A 109 7.14 -18.45 0.34
C ALA A 109 6.23 -17.41 1.01
N ALA A 110 4.92 -17.63 1.01
CA ALA A 110 4.01 -16.84 1.83
C ALA A 110 4.26 -17.17 3.31
N ASP A 111 4.88 -16.23 4.04
CA ASP A 111 5.30 -16.41 5.43
C ASP A 111 4.82 -15.20 6.27
N PRO A 112 4.13 -15.41 7.41
CA PRO A 112 3.64 -14.33 8.26
C PRO A 112 4.71 -13.36 8.80
N ALA A 113 5.97 -13.81 8.87
CA ALA A 113 7.10 -12.98 9.27
C ALA A 113 7.74 -12.22 8.08
N MET A 114 7.22 -12.38 6.86
CA MET A 114 7.74 -11.67 5.69
C MET A 114 7.58 -10.16 5.84
N LYS A 115 8.66 -9.45 5.55
CA LYS A 115 8.68 -8.00 5.38
C LYS A 115 9.16 -7.67 3.98
N VAL A 116 8.57 -6.64 3.38
CA VAL A 116 8.98 -6.17 2.05
C VAL A 116 9.26 -4.69 2.09
N VAL A 117 10.38 -4.26 1.53
CA VAL A 117 10.67 -2.85 1.28
C VAL A 117 10.59 -2.63 -0.22
N VAL A 118 9.70 -1.74 -0.65
CA VAL A 118 9.59 -1.30 -2.04
C VAL A 118 10.18 0.09 -2.15
N THR A 119 11.09 0.29 -3.11
CA THR A 119 11.60 1.60 -3.48
C THR A 119 11.29 1.84 -4.95
N LEU A 120 10.57 2.93 -5.24
CA LEU A 120 10.17 3.33 -6.58
C LEU A 120 10.91 4.60 -6.99
N LYS A 121 11.25 4.69 -8.28
CA LYS A 121 11.76 5.88 -8.93
C LYS A 121 10.82 6.26 -10.07
N PHE A 122 10.32 7.48 -10.04
CA PHE A 122 9.39 8.03 -11.03
C PHE A 122 10.11 8.73 -12.18
N ALA A 123 9.35 9.07 -13.22
CA ALA A 123 9.88 9.69 -14.43
C ALA A 123 10.50 11.08 -14.19
N ASP A 124 10.00 11.81 -13.19
CA ASP A 124 10.54 13.09 -12.73
C ASP A 124 11.80 12.95 -11.85
N GLY A 125 12.22 11.72 -11.55
CA GLY A 125 13.34 11.40 -10.68
C GLY A 125 13.00 11.30 -9.19
N GLN A 126 11.76 11.62 -8.79
CA GLN A 126 11.29 11.44 -7.42
C GLN A 126 11.40 9.96 -7.02
N THR A 127 11.78 9.73 -5.77
CA THR A 127 11.91 8.39 -5.20
C THR A 127 11.02 8.26 -3.99
N GLU A 128 10.29 7.15 -3.90
CA GLU A 128 9.38 6.83 -2.81
C GLU A 128 9.70 5.46 -2.23
N THR A 129 9.45 5.26 -0.94
CA THR A 129 9.75 3.99 -0.26
C THR A 129 8.68 3.63 0.75
N ALA A 130 8.16 2.41 0.64
CA ALA A 130 7.17 1.85 1.55
C ALA A 130 7.62 0.51 2.13
N ARG A 131 7.18 0.22 3.35
CA ARG A 131 7.45 -1.03 4.08
C ARG A 131 6.16 -1.80 4.30
N PHE A 132 6.18 -3.09 4.04
CA PHE A 132 5.02 -3.97 4.05
C PHE A 132 5.26 -5.17 4.96
N GLU A 133 4.19 -5.68 5.54
CA GLU A 133 4.11 -6.94 6.29
C GLU A 133 2.96 -7.78 5.69
N PRO A 134 3.10 -8.23 4.42
CA PRO A 134 1.96 -8.59 3.55
C PRO A 134 1.19 -9.84 3.99
N PHE A 135 1.78 -10.66 4.86
CA PHE A 135 1.18 -11.90 5.37
C PHE A 135 0.99 -11.89 6.89
N ARG A 136 1.27 -10.76 7.56
CA ARG A 136 0.97 -10.60 8.98
C ARG A 136 -0.55 -10.63 9.17
N ALA A 137 -1.02 -11.36 10.19
CA ALA A 137 -2.43 -11.35 10.56
C ALA A 137 -2.85 -9.92 10.96
N ARG A 138 -4.00 -9.48 10.45
CA ARG A 138 -4.60 -8.17 10.76
C ARG A 138 -5.44 -8.25 12.03
#